data_AF-K1YS04-F1
#
_entry.id   AF-K1YS04-F1
#
_cell.length_a   1.000
_cell.length_b   1.000
_cell.length_c   1.000
_cell.angle_alpha   90.00
_cell.angle_beta   90.00
_cell.angle_gamma   90.00
#
_symmetry.space_group_name_H-M   'P 1'
#
loop_
_entity.id
_entity.type
_entity.pdbx_description
1 polymer ?
#
loop_
_entity_poly.entity_id
_entity_poly.type
_entity_poly.pdbx_seq_one_letter_code
_entity_poly.pdbx_strand_id
1 'polypeptide(L)'
;MNMRVIIVAFVCCLLSPSYVGAVSADLDKIVAVVNSDVITQSELDKKTVMIKKQLSNAKTPVLRQQVLDSIINNLLQLQLAKRSGMQVSDVELDGIIANIAKSNGLTVSQLKQSVQEREGISINDFRNQIREQVLISRVQQQSLGRDIVVSDKEVATVLHNPPKVDNTQAQYHVVDILFETSDDTSKDKLEKITKVAKQAATKLQRGISVDKVVKESQGNFDAQIIQNNDLGWRKI
;
A
#
# COMPACT_ATOMS: atom_id res chain seq x y z
N MET A 1 62.36 -15.03 68.53
CA MET A 1 61.82 -14.06 69.49
C MET A 1 61.03 -13.02 68.71
N ASN A 2 59.69 -13.09 68.82
CA ASN A 2 58.64 -12.05 68.69
C ASN A 2 58.91 -10.86 67.75
N MET A 3 58.02 -10.47 66.82
CA MET A 3 56.66 -10.03 67.11
C MET A 3 55.84 -9.86 65.82
N ARG A 4 54.55 -10.21 65.91
CA ARG A 4 53.47 -10.01 64.94
C ARG A 4 53.22 -8.51 64.71
N VAL A 5 52.98 -8.11 63.45
CA VAL A 5 52.26 -6.88 63.11
C VAL A 5 51.17 -7.25 62.10
N ILE A 6 49.96 -6.76 62.39
CA ILE A 6 48.65 -7.15 61.90
C ILE A 6 47.97 -5.84 61.47
N ILE A 7 47.31 -5.83 60.29
CA ILE A 7 46.15 -4.99 59.88
C ILE A 7 46.47 -3.49 59.64
N VAL A 8 46.16 -2.82 58.53
CA VAL A 8 44.89 -2.66 57.79
C VAL A 8 45.21 -2.33 56.32
N ALA A 9 44.77 -3.14 55.36
CA ALA A 9 44.68 -2.73 53.96
C ALA A 9 43.21 -2.43 53.65
N PHE A 10 42.89 -1.14 53.60
CA PHE A 10 41.57 -0.60 53.28
C PHE A 10 41.30 -0.80 51.79
N VAL A 11 40.77 -1.97 51.41
CA VAL A 11 40.29 -2.26 50.06
C VAL A 11 38.96 -1.52 49.87
N CYS A 12 39.04 -0.32 49.30
CA CYS A 12 37.91 0.46 48.84
C CYS A 12 37.28 -0.27 47.65
N CYS A 13 36.27 -1.10 47.95
CA CYS A 13 35.47 -1.80 46.96
C CYS A 13 34.66 -0.75 46.17
N LEU A 14 35.03 -0.56 44.91
CA LEU A 14 34.34 0.25 43.91
C LEU A 14 32.92 -0.32 43.68
N LEU A 15 31.95 0.11 44.48
CA LEU A 15 30.54 0.03 44.10
C LEU A 15 30.26 1.12 43.09
N SER A 16 30.44 0.81 41.80
CA SER A 16 29.85 1.59 40.72
C SER A 16 28.34 1.31 40.70
N PRO A 17 27.47 2.29 40.95
CA PRO A 17 26.04 2.10 40.71
C PRO A 17 25.84 1.93 39.20
N SER A 18 25.48 0.72 38.79
CA SER A 18 25.00 0.44 37.45
C SER A 18 23.72 1.23 37.23
N TYR A 19 23.82 2.36 36.54
CA TYR A 19 22.66 3.07 36.01
C TYR A 19 22.00 2.15 34.99
N VAL A 20 20.96 1.43 35.42
CA VAL A 20 20.00 0.82 34.51
C VAL A 20 19.31 1.98 33.81
N GLY A 21 19.76 2.28 32.59
CA GLY A 21 19.06 3.21 31.71
C GLY A 21 17.66 2.65 31.50
N ALA A 22 16.67 3.28 32.15
CA ALA A 22 15.28 3.04 31.83
C ALA A 22 15.08 3.44 30.37
N VAL A 23 15.00 2.43 29.50
CA VAL A 23 14.49 2.62 28.15
C VAL A 23 13.04 3.06 28.34
N SER A 24 12.81 4.36 28.24
CA SER A 24 11.46 4.91 28.14
C SER A 24 10.79 4.22 26.96
N ALA A 25 9.87 3.30 27.26
CA ALA A 25 8.96 2.76 26.27
C ALA A 25 8.07 3.93 25.83
N ASP A 26 8.45 4.57 24.72
CA ASP A 26 7.65 5.61 24.11
C ASP A 26 6.28 5.00 23.81
N LEU A 27 5.23 5.53 24.46
CA LEU A 27 3.87 5.01 24.32
C LEU A 27 3.44 5.27 22.87
N ASP A 28 3.20 4.19 22.12
CA ASP A 28 2.84 4.27 20.71
C ASP A 28 1.53 5.06 20.55
N LYS A 29 1.57 6.10 19.73
CA LYS A 29 0.47 7.06 19.59
C LYS A 29 -0.58 6.54 18.63
N ILE A 30 -1.84 6.84 18.90
CA ILE A 30 -2.94 6.54 17.99
C ILE A 30 -3.01 7.64 16.93
N VAL A 31 -2.97 7.24 15.65
CA VAL A 31 -3.06 8.17 14.51
C VAL A 31 -4.48 8.21 13.94
N ALA A 32 -5.18 7.07 13.95
CA ALA A 32 -6.56 6.98 13.49
C ALA A 32 -7.29 5.81 14.16
N VAL A 33 -8.63 5.89 14.19
CA VAL A 33 -9.51 4.81 14.65
C VAL A 33 -10.49 4.50 13.52
N VAL A 34 -10.57 3.21 13.13
CA VAL A 34 -11.41 2.72 12.03
C VAL A 34 -12.39 1.69 12.59
N ASN A 35 -13.62 2.13 12.86
CA ASN A 35 -14.62 1.35 13.59
C ASN A 35 -14.11 0.90 14.96
N SER A 36 -13.67 -0.36 15.09
CA SER A 36 -13.17 -0.95 16.33
C SER A 36 -11.65 -1.17 16.32
N ASP A 37 -10.97 -0.90 15.20
CA ASP A 37 -9.53 -1.08 15.05
C ASP A 37 -8.79 0.26 15.17
N VAL A 38 -7.58 0.22 15.70
CA VAL A 38 -6.75 1.40 15.98
C VAL A 38 -5.48 1.32 15.15
N ILE A 39 -5.19 2.39 14.41
CA ILE A 39 -3.95 2.53 13.63
C ILE A 39 -2.95 3.30 14.48
N THR A 40 -1.80 2.68 14.74
CA THR A 40 -0.74 3.30 15.54
C THR A 40 0.30 4.03 14.69
N GLN A 41 1.05 4.92 15.34
CA GLN A 41 2.11 5.69 14.74
C GLN A 41 3.22 4.76 14.23
N SER A 42 3.59 3.73 15.01
CA SER A 42 4.62 2.78 14.60
C SER A 42 4.23 1.97 13.36
N GLU A 43 2.95 1.61 13.20
CA GLU A 43 2.45 0.91 12.01
C GLU A 43 2.53 1.79 10.77
N LEU A 44 2.06 3.04 10.87
CA LEU A 44 2.15 4.01 9.78
C LEU A 44 3.60 4.28 9.38
N ASP A 45 4.50 4.42 10.35
CA ASP A 45 5.92 4.68 10.10
C ASP A 45 6.60 3.49 9.41
N LYS A 46 6.36 2.26 9.88
CA LYS A 46 6.88 1.03 9.26
C LYS A 46 6.47 0.92 7.80
N LYS A 47 5.17 1.11 7.50
CA LYS A 47 4.65 0.99 6.14
C LYS A 47 5.11 2.14 5.24
N THR A 48 5.24 3.34 5.79
CA THR A 48 5.82 4.50 5.07
C THR A 48 7.27 4.24 4.68
N VAL A 49 8.10 3.68 5.58
CA VAL A 49 9.49 3.33 5.27
C VAL A 49 9.57 2.25 4.20
N MET A 50 8.71 1.22 4.27
CA MET A 50 8.66 0.15 3.27
C MET A 50 8.35 0.70 1.87
N ILE A 51 7.30 1.51 1.74
CA ILE A 51 6.90 2.11 0.45
C ILE A 51 7.96 3.10 -0.03
N LYS A 52 8.57 3.89 0.86
CA LYS A 52 9.65 4.82 0.50
C LYS A 52 10.89 4.11 -0.05
N LYS A 53 11.21 2.89 0.41
CA LYS A 53 12.29 2.08 -0.18
C LYS A 53 11.99 1.66 -1.63
N GLN A 54 10.71 1.54 -1.99
CA GLN A 54 10.27 1.19 -3.34
C GLN A 54 10.11 2.42 -4.23
N LEU A 55 9.83 3.59 -3.65
CA LEU A 55 9.63 4.86 -4.36
C LEU A 55 10.81 5.81 -4.13
N SER A 56 11.77 5.83 -5.05
CA SER A 56 13.01 6.62 -4.92
C SER A 56 12.82 8.14 -4.82
N ASN A 57 11.65 8.70 -5.16
CA ASN A 57 11.44 10.15 -5.34
C ASN A 57 10.17 10.75 -4.69
N ALA A 58 9.52 10.06 -3.75
CA ALA A 58 8.27 10.57 -3.15
C ALA A 58 8.50 11.64 -2.05
N LYS A 59 7.71 12.73 -2.07
CA LYS A 59 7.71 13.75 -1.01
C LYS A 59 7.09 13.18 0.28
N THR A 60 7.80 13.26 1.39
CA THR A 60 7.45 12.61 2.67
C THR A 60 6.05 12.92 3.22
N PRO A 61 5.54 14.18 3.21
CA PRO A 61 4.22 14.48 3.81
C PRO A 61 3.04 13.89 3.03
N VAL A 62 3.07 13.99 1.70
CA VAL A 62 2.02 13.45 0.81
C VAL A 62 2.03 11.92 0.87
N LEU A 63 3.23 11.32 0.87
CA LEU A 63 3.39 9.88 0.99
C LEU A 63 2.76 9.35 2.28
N ARG A 64 2.98 10.02 3.41
CA ARG A 64 2.43 9.60 4.71
C ARG A 64 0.90 9.54 4.70
N GLN A 65 0.25 10.55 4.14
CA GLN A 65 -1.21 10.58 4.01
C GLN A 65 -1.71 9.44 3.12
N GLN A 66 -1.07 9.24 1.95
CA GLN A 66 -1.40 8.14 1.05
C GLN A 66 -1.23 6.75 1.71
N VAL A 67 -0.19 6.58 2.51
CA VAL A 67 0.03 5.33 3.27
C VAL A 67 -1.07 5.13 4.30
N LEU A 68 -1.45 6.18 5.03
CA LEU A 68 -2.55 6.11 6.01
C LEU A 68 -3.87 5.74 5.33
N ASP A 69 -4.22 6.40 4.24
CA ASP A 69 -5.43 6.11 3.46
C ASP A 69 -5.41 4.65 2.96
N SER A 70 -4.25 4.15 2.52
CA SER A 70 -4.08 2.73 2.14
C SER A 70 -4.28 1.77 3.32
N ILE A 71 -3.79 2.09 4.52
CA ILE A 71 -4.02 1.25 5.73
C ILE A 71 -5.50 1.22 6.07
N ILE A 72 -6.16 2.39 6.09
CA ILE A 72 -7.60 2.50 6.38
C ILE A 72 -8.42 1.66 5.40
N ASN A 73 -8.15 1.80 4.10
CA ASN A 73 -8.86 1.05 3.06
C ASN A 73 -8.68 -0.46 3.20
N ASN A 74 -7.46 -0.93 3.49
CA ASN A 74 -7.21 -2.34 3.72
C ASN A 74 -7.96 -2.86 4.95
N LEU A 75 -7.97 -2.11 6.06
CA LEU A 75 -8.72 -2.48 7.26
C LEU A 75 -10.23 -2.59 6.99
N LEU A 76 -10.80 -1.62 6.28
CA LEU A 76 -12.21 -1.65 5.91
C LEU A 76 -12.56 -2.89 5.06
N GLN A 77 -11.70 -3.23 4.08
CA GLN A 77 -11.89 -4.41 3.24
C GLN A 77 -11.77 -5.72 4.04
N LEU A 78 -10.82 -5.81 4.98
CA LEU A 78 -10.69 -6.96 5.88
C LEU A 78 -11.89 -7.11 6.83
N GLN A 79 -12.40 -5.99 7.37
CA GLN A 79 -13.62 -5.99 8.17
C GLN A 79 -14.83 -6.47 7.36
N LEU A 80 -14.95 -6.03 6.10
CA LEU A 80 -15.99 -6.49 5.19
C LEU A 80 -15.87 -7.98 4.87
N ALA A 81 -14.66 -8.49 4.61
CA ALA A 81 -14.40 -9.91 4.42
C ALA A 81 -14.87 -10.73 5.63
N LYS A 82 -14.50 -10.29 6.85
CA LYS A 82 -14.88 -10.94 8.11
C LYS A 82 -16.40 -10.93 8.32
N ARG A 83 -17.07 -9.80 8.09
CA ARG A 83 -18.53 -9.68 8.20
C ARG A 83 -19.27 -10.55 7.18
N SER A 84 -18.67 -10.77 6.02
CA SER A 84 -19.24 -11.61 4.95
C SER A 84 -18.93 -13.11 5.15
N GLY A 85 -18.28 -13.49 6.26
CA GLY A 85 -17.90 -14.88 6.54
C GLY A 85 -16.79 -15.42 5.64
N MET A 86 -16.06 -14.56 4.93
CA MET A 86 -14.94 -15.01 4.09
C MET A 86 -13.79 -15.50 4.96
N GLN A 87 -13.29 -16.69 4.65
CA GLN A 87 -12.16 -17.30 5.34
C GLN A 87 -11.24 -17.99 4.33
N VAL A 88 -9.96 -18.07 4.68
CA VAL A 88 -8.95 -18.80 3.91
C VAL A 88 -8.44 -19.91 4.82
N SER A 89 -8.67 -21.15 4.41
CA SER A 89 -8.17 -22.32 5.15
C SER A 89 -6.64 -22.41 5.05
N ASP A 90 -5.99 -23.07 6.01
CA ASP A 90 -4.54 -23.24 5.96
C ASP A 90 -4.09 -24.08 4.75
N VAL A 91 -4.89 -25.07 4.34
CA VAL A 91 -4.64 -25.89 3.16
C VAL A 91 -4.64 -25.03 1.89
N GLU A 92 -5.62 -24.13 1.77
CA GLU A 92 -5.68 -23.20 0.66
C GLU A 92 -4.50 -22.23 0.68
N LEU A 93 -4.18 -21.68 1.85
CA LEU A 93 -3.06 -20.76 2.02
C LEU A 93 -1.73 -21.41 1.60
N ASP A 94 -1.52 -22.67 1.96
CA ASP A 94 -0.33 -23.43 1.56
C ASP A 94 -0.24 -23.60 0.04
N GLY A 95 -1.37 -23.86 -0.63
CA GLY A 95 -1.46 -23.91 -2.09
C GLY A 95 -1.11 -22.56 -2.75
N ILE A 96 -1.60 -21.45 -2.18
CA ILE A 96 -1.29 -20.09 -2.66
C ILE A 96 0.20 -19.79 -2.49
N ILE A 97 0.79 -20.09 -1.33
CA ILE A 97 2.21 -19.89 -1.06
C ILE A 97 3.06 -20.74 -2.02
N ALA A 98 2.65 -21.98 -2.32
CA ALA A 98 3.33 -22.82 -3.29
C ALA A 98 3.31 -22.23 -4.70
N ASN A 99 2.18 -21.63 -5.11
CA ASN A 99 2.07 -20.92 -6.38
C ASN A 99 2.96 -19.68 -6.42
N ILE A 100 3.01 -18.89 -5.35
CA ILE A 100 3.90 -17.72 -5.25
C ILE A 100 5.36 -18.16 -5.37
N ALA A 101 5.76 -19.23 -4.68
CA ALA A 101 7.10 -19.78 -4.77
C ALA A 101 7.43 -20.17 -6.22
N LYS A 102 6.54 -20.91 -6.87
CA LYS A 102 6.68 -21.33 -8.26
C LYS A 102 6.79 -20.14 -9.23
N SER A 103 5.97 -19.10 -9.07
CA SER A 103 6.02 -17.89 -9.90
C SER A 103 7.33 -17.12 -9.76
N ASN A 104 8.01 -17.23 -8.62
CA ASN A 104 9.33 -16.64 -8.39
C ASN A 104 10.49 -17.59 -8.75
N GLY A 105 10.21 -18.78 -9.29
CA GLY A 105 11.23 -19.79 -9.58
C GLY A 105 11.89 -20.40 -8.34
N LEU A 106 11.22 -20.32 -7.19
CA LEU A 106 11.71 -20.79 -5.90
C LEU A 106 10.91 -22.00 -5.41
N THR A 107 11.53 -22.79 -4.55
CA THR A 107 10.81 -23.75 -3.71
C THR A 107 10.16 -23.03 -2.52
N VAL A 108 9.15 -23.63 -1.89
CA VAL A 108 8.50 -23.06 -0.69
C VAL A 108 9.50 -22.82 0.44
N SER A 109 10.47 -23.72 0.62
CA SER A 109 11.51 -23.56 1.66
C SER A 109 12.42 -22.37 1.35
N GLN A 110 12.84 -22.20 0.09
CA GLN A 110 13.67 -21.07 -0.33
C GLN A 110 12.91 -19.74 -0.24
N LEU A 111 11.62 -19.72 -0.56
CA LEU A 111 10.79 -18.54 -0.39
C LEU A 111 10.74 -18.12 1.08
N LYS A 112 10.45 -19.07 1.99
CA LYS A 112 10.41 -18.82 3.45
C LYS A 112 11.74 -18.27 3.96
N GLN A 113 12.86 -18.86 3.54
CA GLN A 113 14.19 -18.40 3.90
C GLN A 113 14.47 -16.98 3.36
N SER A 114 14.17 -16.73 2.08
CA SER A 114 14.35 -15.40 1.48
C SER A 114 13.55 -14.32 2.19
N VAL A 115 12.34 -14.61 2.64
CA VAL A 115 11.50 -13.66 3.39
C VAL A 115 12.11 -13.36 4.76
N GLN A 116 12.53 -14.39 5.49
CA GLN A 116 13.18 -14.24 6.80
C GLN A 116 14.47 -13.41 6.69
N GLU A 117 15.30 -13.65 5.67
CA GLU A 117 16.59 -12.97 5.48
C GLU A 117 16.45 -11.52 4.97
N ARG A 118 15.50 -11.26 4.06
CA ARG A 118 15.37 -9.93 3.43
C ARG A 118 14.47 -8.98 4.20
N GLU A 119 13.36 -9.49 4.74
CA GLU A 119 12.33 -8.68 5.37
C GLU A 119 12.37 -8.76 6.90
N GLY A 120 13.04 -9.78 7.46
CA GLY A 120 13.15 -9.96 8.90
C GLY A 120 11.83 -10.31 9.60
N ILE A 121 10.82 -10.74 8.83
CA ILE A 121 9.50 -11.11 9.36
C ILE A 121 9.43 -12.60 9.69
N SER A 122 8.60 -12.96 10.67
CA SER A 122 8.37 -14.36 11.01
C SER A 122 7.55 -15.06 9.92
N ILE A 123 7.68 -16.38 9.81
CA ILE A 123 6.89 -17.17 8.86
C ILE A 123 5.38 -17.06 9.16
N ASN A 124 5.00 -16.92 10.43
CA ASN A 124 3.60 -16.74 10.80
C ASN A 124 3.05 -15.38 10.36
N ASP A 125 3.84 -14.31 10.51
CA ASP A 125 3.45 -12.98 10.03
C ASP A 125 3.34 -12.95 8.52
N PHE A 126 4.28 -13.57 7.80
CA PHE A 126 4.21 -13.72 6.35
C PHE A 126 2.94 -14.46 5.91
N ARG A 127 2.61 -15.58 6.56
CA ARG A 127 1.36 -16.33 6.29
C ARG A 127 0.13 -15.47 6.52
N ASN A 128 0.11 -14.69 7.61
CA ASN A 128 -1.00 -13.80 7.92
C ASN A 128 -1.14 -12.69 6.89
N GLN A 129 -0.03 -12.08 6.45
CA GLN A 129 -0.04 -11.08 5.38
C GLN A 129 -0.59 -11.66 4.08
N ILE A 130 -0.14 -12.85 3.65
CA ILE A 130 -0.70 -13.48 2.45
C ILE A 130 -2.20 -13.75 2.64
N ARG A 131 -2.63 -14.21 3.81
CA ARG A 131 -4.04 -14.47 4.11
C ARG A 131 -4.88 -13.19 3.97
N GLU A 132 -4.42 -12.08 4.53
CA GLU A 132 -5.08 -10.78 4.42
C GLU A 132 -5.20 -10.33 2.97
N GLN A 133 -4.13 -10.47 2.18
CA GLN A 133 -4.16 -10.08 0.76
C GLN A 133 -5.12 -10.92 -0.08
N VAL A 134 -5.24 -12.22 0.22
CA VAL A 134 -6.22 -13.09 -0.43
C VAL A 134 -7.65 -12.66 -0.09
N LEU A 135 -7.93 -12.34 1.18
CA LEU A 135 -9.24 -11.85 1.60
C LEU A 135 -9.61 -10.52 0.93
N ILE A 136 -8.67 -9.58 0.89
CA ILE A 136 -8.82 -8.30 0.19
C ILE A 136 -9.13 -8.52 -1.29
N SER A 137 -8.37 -9.39 -1.97
CA SER A 137 -8.60 -9.70 -3.39
C SER A 137 -9.99 -10.29 -3.64
N ARG A 138 -10.46 -11.20 -2.77
CA ARG A 138 -11.81 -11.76 -2.88
C ARG A 138 -12.91 -10.74 -2.69
N VAL A 139 -12.76 -9.82 -1.73
CA VAL A 139 -13.70 -8.72 -1.52
C VAL A 139 -13.79 -7.86 -2.78
N GLN A 140 -12.66 -7.51 -3.38
CA GLN A 140 -12.62 -6.72 -4.61
C GLN A 140 -13.30 -7.47 -5.77
N GLN A 141 -12.99 -8.76 -5.95
CA GLN A 141 -13.60 -9.60 -6.99
C GLN A 141 -15.12 -9.70 -6.82
N GLN A 142 -15.62 -9.88 -5.60
CA GLN A 142 -17.06 -9.96 -5.34
C GLN A 142 -17.77 -8.64 -5.62
N SER A 143 -17.15 -7.51 -5.26
CA SER A 143 -17.70 -6.19 -5.58
C SER A 143 -17.76 -5.94 -7.08
N LEU A 144 -16.68 -6.26 -7.82
CA LEU A 144 -16.63 -6.09 -9.28
C LEU A 144 -17.60 -7.01 -10.02
N GLY A 145 -17.71 -8.28 -9.60
CA GLY A 145 -18.59 -9.26 -10.24
C GLY A 145 -20.09 -8.94 -10.11
N ARG A 146 -20.48 -8.13 -9.13
CA ARG A 146 -21.86 -7.65 -8.98
C ARG A 146 -22.24 -6.56 -9.98
N ASP A 147 -21.27 -5.77 -10.41
CA ASP A 147 -21.52 -4.54 -11.19
C ASP A 147 -21.28 -4.72 -12.70
N ILE A 148 -20.63 -5.81 -13.11
CA ILE A 148 -20.37 -6.12 -14.53
C ILE A 148 -21.52 -6.97 -15.09
N VAL A 149 -22.47 -6.33 -15.76
CA VAL A 149 -23.50 -7.02 -16.58
C VAL A 149 -23.08 -6.92 -18.04
N VAL A 150 -22.63 -8.04 -18.63
CA VAL A 150 -22.34 -8.11 -20.06
C VAL A 150 -23.63 -8.44 -20.81
N SER A 151 -24.06 -7.57 -21.71
CA SER A 151 -25.27 -7.81 -22.51
C SER A 151 -24.96 -8.65 -23.77
N ASP A 152 -25.94 -9.44 -24.23
CA ASP A 152 -25.82 -10.19 -25.50
C ASP A 152 -25.51 -9.28 -26.69
N LYS A 153 -25.98 -8.02 -26.62
CA LYS A 153 -25.70 -6.99 -27.64
C LYS A 153 -24.24 -6.56 -27.64
N GLU A 154 -23.60 -6.43 -26.49
CA GLU A 154 -22.16 -6.14 -26.41
C GLU A 154 -21.33 -7.32 -26.95
N VAL A 155 -21.71 -8.55 -26.60
CA VAL A 155 -21.08 -9.75 -27.15
C VAL A 155 -21.21 -9.78 -28.67
N ALA A 156 -22.42 -9.56 -29.20
CA ALA A 156 -22.65 -9.50 -30.64
C ALA A 156 -21.85 -8.36 -31.30
N THR A 157 -21.74 -7.20 -30.65
CA THR A 157 -20.97 -6.06 -31.18
C THR A 157 -19.49 -6.40 -31.30
N VAL A 158 -18.90 -7.03 -30.29
CA VAL A 158 -17.49 -7.46 -30.31
C VAL A 158 -17.27 -8.60 -31.31
N LEU A 159 -18.23 -9.50 -31.50
CA LEU A 159 -18.12 -10.57 -32.50
C LEU A 159 -18.23 -10.06 -33.94
N HIS A 160 -19.08 -9.06 -34.20
CA HIS A 160 -19.23 -8.47 -35.54
C HIS A 160 -18.12 -7.47 -35.87
N ASN A 161 -17.62 -6.75 -34.87
CA ASN A 161 -16.49 -5.84 -34.99
C ASN A 161 -15.42 -6.26 -33.98
N PRO A 162 -14.69 -7.35 -34.25
CA PRO A 162 -13.57 -7.73 -33.39
C PRO A 162 -12.60 -6.54 -33.35
N PRO A 163 -12.07 -6.18 -32.17
CA PRO A 163 -11.08 -5.12 -32.07
C PRO A 163 -9.95 -5.46 -33.04
N LYS A 164 -9.70 -4.55 -33.99
CA LYS A 164 -8.53 -4.65 -34.87
C LYS A 164 -7.32 -4.56 -33.95
N VAL A 165 -6.71 -5.69 -33.64
CA VAL A 165 -5.40 -5.72 -33.00
C VAL A 165 -4.44 -5.21 -34.06
N ASP A 166 -4.19 -3.90 -34.03
CA ASP A 166 -3.21 -3.31 -34.92
C ASP A 166 -1.85 -3.87 -34.51
N ASN A 167 -1.29 -4.73 -35.36
CA ASN A 167 0.03 -5.34 -35.15
C ASN A 167 1.16 -4.32 -35.38
N THR A 168 0.86 -3.03 -35.35
CA THR A 168 1.86 -1.99 -35.32
C THR A 168 2.69 -2.17 -34.05
N GLN A 169 4.02 -2.17 -34.20
CA GLN A 169 4.94 -2.22 -33.06
C GLN A 169 4.95 -0.91 -32.25
N ALA A 170 4.04 0.02 -32.55
CA ALA A 170 3.93 1.29 -31.87
C ALA A 170 3.55 1.03 -30.41
N GLN A 171 4.45 1.36 -29.51
CA GLN A 171 4.17 1.44 -28.10
C GLN A 171 3.91 2.89 -27.76
N TYR A 172 2.88 3.11 -26.94
CA TYR A 172 2.51 4.41 -26.42
C TYR A 172 2.76 4.41 -24.92
N HIS A 173 3.40 5.46 -24.41
CA HIS A 173 3.43 5.70 -22.97
C HIS A 173 2.10 6.32 -22.58
N VAL A 174 1.26 5.55 -21.89
CA VAL A 174 -0.11 5.95 -21.57
C VAL A 174 -0.15 6.40 -20.11
N VAL A 175 -0.66 7.61 -19.91
CA VAL A 175 -0.93 8.15 -18.57
C VAL A 175 -2.39 8.51 -18.48
N ASP A 176 -3.07 7.98 -17.47
CA ASP A 176 -4.47 8.25 -17.16
C ASP A 176 -4.56 9.27 -16.01
N ILE A 177 -5.36 10.31 -16.19
CA ILE A 177 -5.58 11.36 -15.19
C ILE A 177 -7.06 11.37 -14.86
N LEU A 178 -7.41 10.76 -13.74
CA LEU A 178 -8.79 10.66 -13.27
C LEU A 178 -9.11 11.84 -12.35
N PHE A 179 -10.26 12.47 -12.60
CA PHE A 179 -10.86 13.48 -11.73
C PHE A 179 -12.06 12.85 -11.03
N GLU A 180 -11.89 12.51 -9.75
CA GLU A 180 -12.91 11.81 -8.96
C GLU A 180 -14.13 12.69 -8.69
N THR A 181 -15.32 12.10 -8.84
CA THR A 181 -16.60 12.73 -8.47
C THR A 181 -17.39 11.74 -7.64
N SER A 182 -18.04 12.20 -6.57
CA SER A 182 -19.04 11.40 -5.85
C SER A 182 -20.43 11.60 -6.45
N ASP A 183 -21.35 10.66 -6.23
CA ASP A 183 -22.74 10.76 -6.71
C ASP A 183 -23.50 11.95 -6.09
N ASP A 184 -23.06 12.43 -4.93
CA ASP A 184 -23.55 13.64 -4.22
C ASP A 184 -22.81 14.93 -4.66
N THR A 185 -22.08 14.89 -5.78
CA THR A 185 -21.39 16.10 -6.24
C THR A 185 -22.42 17.12 -6.74
N SER A 186 -22.51 18.27 -6.06
CA SER A 186 -23.37 19.37 -6.50
C SER A 186 -23.03 19.80 -7.93
N LYS A 187 -24.05 20.26 -8.68
CA LYS A 187 -23.87 20.73 -10.07
C LYS A 187 -22.74 21.74 -10.21
N ASP A 188 -22.66 22.70 -9.29
CA ASP A 188 -21.61 23.72 -9.26
C ASP A 188 -20.20 23.14 -9.08
N LYS A 189 -20.06 22.06 -8.27
CA LYS A 189 -18.78 21.38 -8.06
C LYS A 189 -18.40 20.57 -9.31
N LEU A 190 -19.37 19.91 -9.93
CA LEU A 190 -19.16 19.14 -11.17
C LEU A 190 -18.75 20.05 -12.34
N GLU A 191 -19.36 21.22 -12.49
CA GLU A 191 -18.98 22.21 -13.50
C GLU A 191 -17.55 22.70 -13.31
N LYS A 192 -17.13 22.96 -12.07
CA LYS A 192 -15.75 23.34 -11.74
C LYS A 192 -14.77 22.22 -12.11
N ILE A 193 -15.05 20.97 -11.72
CA ILE A 193 -14.22 19.80 -12.06
C ILE A 193 -14.09 19.66 -13.57
N THR A 194 -15.20 19.71 -14.29
CA THR A 194 -15.23 19.62 -15.75
C THR A 194 -14.42 20.74 -16.41
N LYS A 195 -14.49 21.97 -15.90
CA LYS A 195 -13.73 23.11 -16.42
C LYS A 195 -12.23 22.88 -16.28
N VAL A 196 -11.77 22.42 -15.12
CA VAL A 196 -10.35 22.16 -14.90
C VAL A 196 -9.87 20.96 -15.72
N ALA A 197 -10.66 19.88 -15.82
CA ALA A 197 -10.33 18.74 -16.66
C ALA A 197 -10.13 19.15 -18.13
N LYS A 198 -11.00 20.01 -18.68
CA LYS A 198 -10.86 20.57 -20.04
C LYS A 198 -9.60 21.42 -20.18
N GLN A 199 -9.28 22.23 -19.18
CA GLN A 199 -8.05 23.03 -19.17
C GLN A 199 -6.80 22.15 -19.13
N ALA A 200 -6.81 21.09 -18.32
CA ALA A 200 -5.74 20.10 -18.27
C ALA A 200 -5.54 19.43 -19.63
N ALA A 201 -6.61 18.94 -20.26
CA ALA A 201 -6.56 18.34 -21.59
C ALA A 201 -5.96 19.30 -22.64
N THR A 202 -6.39 20.56 -22.63
CA THR A 202 -5.88 21.59 -23.56
C THR A 202 -4.37 21.84 -23.36
N LYS A 203 -3.90 21.83 -22.11
CA LYS A 203 -2.48 22.01 -21.77
C LYS A 203 -1.63 20.82 -22.21
N LEU A 204 -2.13 19.60 -22.02
CA LEU A 204 -1.46 18.37 -22.46
C LEU A 204 -1.36 18.31 -23.99
N GLN A 205 -2.41 18.70 -24.71
CA GLN A 205 -2.39 18.81 -26.17
C GLN A 205 -1.36 19.83 -26.69
N ARG A 206 -1.01 20.84 -25.87
CA ARG A 206 0.03 21.83 -26.17
C ARG A 206 1.44 21.37 -25.79
N GLY A 207 1.61 20.13 -25.33
CA GLY A 207 2.91 19.56 -24.98
C GLY A 207 3.42 19.94 -23.59
N ILE A 208 2.56 20.46 -22.70
CA ILE A 208 2.94 20.66 -21.29
C ILE A 208 3.06 19.29 -20.62
N SER A 209 4.11 19.10 -19.81
CA SER A 209 4.33 17.82 -19.12
C SER A 209 3.20 17.45 -18.17
N VAL A 210 2.89 16.15 -18.10
CA VAL A 210 1.85 15.58 -17.24
C VAL A 210 2.02 16.02 -15.79
N ASP A 211 3.23 15.91 -15.23
CA ASP A 211 3.53 16.29 -13.85
C ASP A 211 3.16 17.75 -13.54
N LYS A 212 3.36 18.65 -14.50
CA LYS A 212 3.05 20.07 -14.33
C LYS A 212 1.54 20.29 -14.38
N VAL A 213 0.85 19.67 -15.33
CA VAL A 213 -0.61 19.76 -15.46
C VAL A 213 -1.31 19.18 -14.23
N VAL A 214 -0.85 18.04 -13.73
CA VAL A 214 -1.39 17.39 -12.52
C VAL A 214 -1.20 18.30 -11.31
N LYS A 215 0.00 18.83 -11.07
CA LYS A 215 0.27 19.75 -9.94
C LYS A 215 -0.57 21.02 -10.00
N GLU A 216 -0.72 21.62 -11.18
CA GLU A 216 -1.55 22.81 -11.35
C GLU A 216 -3.03 22.52 -11.13
N SER A 217 -3.50 21.34 -11.55
CA SER A 217 -4.90 20.94 -11.38
C SER A 217 -5.21 20.59 -9.93
N GLN A 218 -4.26 19.98 -9.21
CA GLN A 218 -4.34 19.69 -7.77
C GLN A 218 -4.33 20.97 -6.92
N GLY A 219 -3.85 22.10 -7.42
CA GLY A 219 -3.95 23.39 -6.73
C GLY A 219 -5.36 24.00 -6.75
N ASN A 220 -6.25 23.50 -7.62
CA ASN A 220 -7.61 24.02 -7.79
C ASN A 220 -8.68 23.20 -7.03
N PHE A 221 -8.31 22.06 -6.47
CA PHE A 221 -9.18 21.13 -5.74
C PHE A 221 -8.45 20.56 -4.53
N ASP A 222 -9.18 19.94 -3.59
CA ASP A 222 -8.52 19.09 -2.59
C ASP A 222 -7.65 18.05 -3.32
N ALA A 223 -6.40 17.90 -2.88
CA ALA A 223 -5.37 17.11 -3.56
C ALA A 223 -5.73 15.63 -3.78
N GLN A 224 -6.82 15.16 -3.16
CA GLN A 224 -7.37 13.80 -3.27
C GLN A 224 -8.27 13.58 -4.51
N ILE A 225 -8.63 14.62 -5.27
CA ILE A 225 -9.56 14.47 -6.40
C ILE A 225 -8.86 14.01 -7.69
N ILE A 226 -7.54 14.15 -7.79
CA ILE A 226 -6.80 13.86 -9.03
C ILE A 226 -5.85 12.69 -8.84
N GLN A 227 -6.21 11.54 -9.43
CA GLN A 227 -5.32 10.39 -9.53
C GLN A 227 -4.53 10.47 -10.84
N ASN A 228 -3.19 10.41 -10.73
CA ASN A 228 -2.30 10.28 -11.88
C ASN A 228 -1.82 8.83 -11.95
N ASN A 229 -2.34 8.07 -12.89
CA ASN A 229 -2.04 6.66 -13.08
C ASN A 229 -1.19 6.46 -14.33
N ASP A 230 0.11 6.24 -14.14
CA ASP A 230 1.02 5.88 -15.23
C ASP A 230 0.80 4.40 -15.59
N LEU A 231 0.19 4.17 -16.75
CA LEU A 231 -0.12 2.84 -17.24
C LEU A 231 1.06 2.19 -17.97
N GLY A 232 2.18 2.90 -18.12
CA GLY A 232 3.39 2.45 -18.76
C GLY A 232 3.28 2.38 -20.29
N TRP A 233 4.24 1.68 -20.90
CA TRP A 233 4.27 1.44 -22.35
C TRP A 233 3.28 0.36 -22.73
N ARG A 234 2.29 0.73 -23.55
CA ARG A 234 1.24 -0.16 -24.04
C ARG A 234 1.16 -0.17 -25.55
N LYS A 235 0.82 -1.33 -26.09
CA LYS A 235 0.27 -1.44 -27.44
C LYS A 235 -1.23 -1.20 -27.30
N ILE A 236 -1.76 -0.20 -28.00
CA ILE A 236 -3.19 0.17 -27.97
C ILE A 236 -3.82 -0.14 -29.31
#